data_AF-A0A7S2YCS3-F1
#
_entry.id   AF-A0A7S2YCS3-F1
#
_cell.length_a   1.000
_cell.length_b   1.000
_cell.length_c   1.000
_cell.angle_alpha   90.00
_cell.angle_beta   90.00
_cell.angle_gamma   90.00
#
_symmetry.space_group_name_H-M   'P 1'
#
loop_
_entity.id
_entity.type
_entity.pdbx_description
1 polymer ?
#
loop_
_entity_poly.entity_id
_entity_poly.type
_entity_poly.pdbx_seq_one_letter_code
_entity_poly.pdbx_strand_id
1 'polypeptide(L)'
;MPLTAEEAGVPNEAAAYLASLEDPEVVERVRCSIPDAHVFKLPPRQTAGGWRGADWDQEVWQGTLKVVERGDLTVVLLVDRTSGAIFAVCPVKDGAVDRCVDSSRYFVLRVENANGRHIYIGMAFNERNDAFDFNTSLEDSRREREAAANPVQVDVGPSKDYSIKEGQKIHINVKVGGTEKKSKSKDGKKKKAAGGFLKPNTRDTPRRLSDT
;
A
#
# COMPACT_ATOMS: atom_id res chain seq x y z
N MET A 1 -22.11 -31.65 -13.47
CA MET A 1 -22.15 -30.96 -12.16
C MET A 1 -21.16 -29.80 -12.22
N PRO A 2 -21.31 -28.70 -11.47
CA PRO A 2 -20.24 -27.71 -11.36
C PRO A 2 -19.09 -28.31 -10.54
N LEU A 3 -17.90 -28.36 -11.13
CA LEU A 3 -16.65 -28.75 -10.44
C LEU A 3 -16.34 -27.75 -9.33
N THR A 4 -15.69 -28.19 -8.25
CA THR A 4 -15.16 -27.29 -7.22
C THR A 4 -13.87 -26.63 -7.73
N ALA A 5 -13.47 -25.51 -7.12
CA ALA A 5 -12.20 -24.86 -7.48
C ALA A 5 -10.96 -25.65 -7.05
N GLU A 6 -11.12 -26.56 -6.07
CA GLU A 6 -10.09 -27.52 -5.66
C GLU A 6 -9.83 -28.55 -6.78
N GLU A 7 -10.89 -29.09 -7.39
CA GLU A 7 -10.81 -29.96 -8.58
C GLU A 7 -10.23 -29.22 -9.82
N ALA A 8 -10.33 -27.89 -9.85
CA ALA A 8 -9.75 -27.04 -10.88
C ALA A 8 -8.29 -26.62 -10.61
N GLY A 9 -7.69 -27.02 -9.48
CA GLY A 9 -6.30 -26.71 -9.12
C GLY A 9 -6.01 -25.23 -8.84
N VAL A 10 -7.03 -24.42 -8.53
CA VAL A 10 -6.86 -22.98 -8.24
C VAL A 10 -6.73 -22.77 -6.72
N PRO A 11 -5.60 -22.27 -6.19
CA PRO A 11 -5.43 -22.09 -4.76
C PRO A 11 -6.43 -21.11 -4.15
N ASN A 12 -7.25 -21.62 -3.24
CA ASN A 12 -8.12 -20.82 -2.41
C ASN A 12 -7.31 -20.26 -1.23
N GLU A 13 -6.85 -19.02 -1.37
CA GLU A 13 -6.01 -18.36 -0.35
C GLU A 13 -6.74 -18.13 0.98
N ALA A 14 -8.08 -18.07 0.99
CA ALA A 14 -8.86 -18.00 2.23
C ALA A 14 -8.79 -19.34 2.99
N ALA A 15 -8.91 -20.47 2.27
CA ALA A 15 -8.73 -21.80 2.84
C ALA A 15 -7.27 -22.05 3.25
N ALA A 16 -6.30 -21.59 2.44
CA ALA A 16 -4.87 -21.70 2.76
C ALA A 16 -4.50 -20.89 4.02
N TYR A 17 -5.06 -19.69 4.21
CA TYR A 17 -4.86 -18.92 5.44
C TYR A 17 -5.45 -19.68 6.64
N LEU A 18 -6.68 -20.18 6.55
CA LEU A 18 -7.31 -20.93 7.64
C LEU A 18 -6.53 -22.21 7.99
N ALA A 19 -6.02 -22.96 7.00
CA ALA A 19 -5.16 -24.11 7.23
C ALA A 19 -3.82 -23.72 7.88
N SER A 20 -3.23 -22.59 7.47
CA SER A 20 -1.98 -22.09 8.08
C SER A 20 -2.11 -21.69 9.55
N LEU A 21 -3.34 -21.55 10.09
CA LEU A 21 -3.58 -21.32 11.51
C LEU A 21 -3.19 -22.52 12.38
N GLU A 22 -3.23 -23.74 11.82
CA GLU A 22 -2.88 -24.98 12.52
C GLU A 22 -1.36 -25.17 12.65
N ASP A 23 -0.58 -24.48 11.81
CA ASP A 23 0.88 -24.51 11.83
C ASP A 23 1.44 -23.45 12.80
N PRO A 24 2.12 -23.84 13.90
CA PRO A 24 2.68 -22.92 14.89
C PRO A 24 4.02 -22.30 14.46
N GLU A 25 4.68 -22.77 13.40
CA GLU A 25 5.94 -22.19 12.91
C GLU A 25 5.69 -20.94 12.05
N VAL A 26 4.52 -20.85 11.40
CA VAL A 26 4.17 -19.71 10.54
C VAL A 26 3.67 -18.52 11.36
N VAL A 27 4.57 -17.57 11.61
CA VAL A 27 4.27 -16.31 12.33
C VAL A 27 3.23 -15.47 11.59
N GLU A 28 2.25 -14.96 12.33
CA GLU A 28 1.28 -13.97 11.86
C GLU A 28 1.74 -12.54 12.17
N ARG A 29 1.77 -11.66 11.16
CA ARG A 29 1.99 -10.22 11.31
C ARG A 29 0.68 -9.45 11.10
N VAL A 30 0.20 -8.77 12.13
CA VAL A 30 -0.89 -7.79 12.01
C VAL A 30 -0.32 -6.48 11.45
N ARG A 31 -0.84 -6.00 10.31
CA ARG A 31 -0.54 -4.68 9.74
C ARG A 31 -1.34 -3.58 10.43
N CYS A 32 -2.66 -3.77 10.51
CA CYS A 32 -3.57 -2.89 11.22
C CYS A 32 -4.75 -3.67 11.81
N SER A 33 -5.39 -3.08 12.82
CA SER A 33 -6.58 -3.62 13.49
C SER A 33 -7.52 -2.48 13.80
N ILE A 34 -8.63 -2.39 13.06
CA ILE A 34 -9.61 -1.30 13.15
C ILE A 34 -10.86 -1.85 13.84
N PRO A 35 -11.26 -1.31 15.02
CA PRO A 35 -12.30 -1.92 15.85
C PRO A 35 -13.72 -1.79 15.27
N ASP A 36 -13.95 -0.78 14.42
CA ASP A 36 -15.26 -0.35 13.94
C ASP A 36 -15.34 -0.30 12.41
N ALA A 37 -15.37 -1.49 11.81
CA ALA A 37 -15.73 -1.69 10.41
C ALA A 37 -17.19 -2.18 10.28
N HIS A 38 -17.92 -1.56 9.36
CA HIS A 38 -19.30 -1.91 9.00
C HIS A 38 -19.33 -2.59 7.64
N VAL A 39 -20.17 -3.61 7.47
CA VAL A 39 -20.27 -4.42 6.25
C VAL A 39 -21.68 -4.42 5.71
N PHE A 40 -21.79 -4.21 4.40
CA PHE A 40 -23.02 -3.98 3.66
C PHE A 40 -23.18 -5.01 2.55
N LYS A 41 -24.44 -5.36 2.28
CA LYS A 41 -24.80 -6.12 1.08
C LYS A 41 -24.77 -5.18 -0.13
N LEU A 42 -24.07 -5.59 -1.19
CA LEU A 42 -24.02 -4.79 -2.42
C LEU A 42 -25.29 -4.97 -3.27
N PRO A 43 -25.77 -3.89 -3.93
CA PRO A 43 -26.75 -4.01 -5.00
C PRO A 43 -26.16 -4.77 -6.21
N PRO A 44 -27.01 -5.32 -7.11
CA PRO A 44 -26.54 -5.93 -8.35
C PRO A 44 -25.63 -4.97 -9.15
N ARG A 45 -24.42 -5.44 -9.50
CA ARG A 45 -23.34 -4.62 -10.08
C ARG A 45 -23.81 -3.87 -11.32
N GLN A 46 -23.90 -2.54 -11.24
CA GLN A 46 -24.17 -1.69 -12.40
C GLN A 46 -22.96 -1.65 -13.33
N THR A 47 -23.19 -1.81 -14.63
CA THR A 47 -22.16 -2.22 -15.60
C THR A 47 -21.14 -1.14 -15.99
N ALA A 48 -21.32 0.11 -15.56
CA ALA A 48 -20.56 1.26 -16.08
C ALA A 48 -20.15 2.34 -15.05
N GLY A 49 -20.53 2.22 -13.76
CA GLY A 49 -20.39 3.32 -12.78
C GLY A 49 -19.26 3.19 -11.75
N GLY A 50 -18.60 2.02 -11.67
CA GLY A 50 -17.83 1.66 -10.47
C GLY A 50 -18.75 1.37 -9.26
N TRP A 51 -18.16 1.26 -8.07
CA TRP A 51 -18.92 1.11 -6.83
C TRP A 51 -19.15 2.47 -6.16
N ARG A 52 -20.36 2.67 -5.62
CA ARG A 52 -20.78 3.89 -4.92
C ARG A 52 -21.33 3.50 -3.55
N GLY A 53 -20.77 4.09 -2.50
CA GLY A 53 -21.17 3.82 -1.12
C GLY A 53 -22.53 4.40 -0.76
N ALA A 54 -22.99 5.43 -1.48
CA ALA A 54 -24.32 6.01 -1.31
C ALA A 54 -25.46 5.10 -1.80
N ASP A 55 -25.15 4.03 -2.55
CA ASP A 55 -26.14 3.09 -3.10
C ASP A 55 -26.29 1.82 -2.22
N TRP A 56 -25.80 1.83 -0.97
CA TRP A 56 -25.87 0.71 -0.03
C TRP A 56 -26.84 1.03 1.12
N ASP A 57 -27.86 0.20 1.28
CA ASP A 57 -28.95 0.35 2.24
C ASP A 57 -28.92 -0.68 3.38
N GLN A 58 -28.56 -1.93 3.06
CA GLN A 58 -28.55 -3.05 4.00
C GLN A 58 -27.17 -3.28 4.61
N GLU A 59 -26.95 -2.77 5.82
CA GLU A 59 -25.90 -3.27 6.72
C GLU A 59 -26.23 -4.71 7.14
N VAL A 60 -25.19 -5.56 7.24
CA VAL A 60 -25.33 -6.99 7.58
C VAL A 60 -24.43 -7.43 8.74
N TRP A 61 -23.38 -6.68 9.08
CA TRP A 61 -22.43 -7.00 10.14
C TRP A 61 -21.60 -5.77 10.53
N GLN A 62 -21.24 -5.66 11.82
CA GLN A 62 -20.27 -4.70 12.35
C GLN A 62 -19.26 -5.44 13.23
N GLY A 63 -17.98 -5.09 13.15
CA GLY A 63 -16.95 -5.67 14.01
C GLY A 63 -15.56 -5.18 13.71
N THR A 64 -14.56 -5.90 14.20
CA THR A 64 -13.15 -5.54 14.06
C THR A 64 -12.59 -6.08 12.75
N LEU A 65 -12.07 -5.18 11.91
CA LEU A 65 -11.27 -5.53 10.75
C LEU A 65 -9.81 -5.70 11.16
N LYS A 66 -9.11 -6.68 10.59
CA LYS A 66 -7.65 -6.78 10.63
C LYS A 66 -7.08 -6.99 9.24
N VAL A 67 -5.97 -6.32 8.93
CA VAL A 67 -5.09 -6.74 7.82
C VAL A 67 -3.97 -7.57 8.43
N VAL A 68 -3.85 -8.82 8.02
CA VAL A 68 -2.85 -9.78 8.54
C VAL A 68 -2.10 -10.46 7.40
N GLU A 69 -0.86 -10.82 7.71
CA GLU A 69 0.04 -11.57 6.84
C GLU A 69 0.49 -12.84 7.57
N ARG A 70 0.54 -13.97 6.86
CA ARG A 70 1.00 -15.26 7.39
C ARG A 70 1.68 -16.04 6.28
N GLY A 71 3.02 -16.14 6.35
CA GLY A 71 3.84 -16.52 5.19
C GLY A 71 3.64 -15.53 4.02
N ASP A 72 3.53 -16.05 2.80
CA ASP A 72 3.28 -15.25 1.59
C ASP A 72 1.82 -14.80 1.40
N LEU A 73 0.91 -15.13 2.33
CA LEU A 73 -0.51 -14.77 2.28
C LEU A 73 -0.76 -13.45 2.99
N THR A 74 -1.44 -12.52 2.32
CA THR A 74 -2.04 -11.31 2.93
C THR A 74 -3.56 -11.44 2.87
N VAL A 75 -4.25 -11.33 4.00
CA VAL A 75 -5.73 -11.39 4.06
C VAL A 75 -6.31 -10.25 4.91
N VAL A 76 -7.50 -9.80 4.53
CA VAL A 76 -8.38 -8.98 5.38
C VAL A 76 -9.30 -9.92 6.15
N LEU A 77 -9.22 -9.89 7.48
CA LEU A 77 -10.14 -10.58 8.37
C LEU A 77 -11.24 -9.64 8.83
N LEU A 78 -12.45 -10.16 8.87
CA LEU A 78 -13.58 -9.57 9.59
C LEU A 78 -13.83 -10.43 10.83
N VAL A 79 -13.61 -9.87 12.02
CA VAL A 79 -13.64 -10.57 13.31
C VAL A 79 -14.75 -10.00 14.19
N ASP A 80 -15.69 -10.85 14.58
CA ASP A 80 -16.84 -10.46 15.37
C ASP A 80 -16.41 -9.94 16.75
N ARG A 81 -16.92 -8.75 17.12
CA ARG A 81 -16.50 -8.04 18.34
C ARG A 81 -16.88 -8.79 19.63
N THR A 82 -17.94 -9.60 19.60
CA THR A 82 -18.53 -10.21 20.81
C THR A 82 -17.96 -11.60 21.10
N SER A 83 -17.74 -12.38 20.05
CA SER A 83 -17.30 -13.78 20.10
C SER A 83 -15.82 -13.97 19.76
N GLY A 84 -15.19 -13.01 19.09
CA GLY A 84 -13.85 -13.15 18.52
C GLY A 84 -13.78 -14.08 17.30
N ALA A 85 -14.92 -14.58 16.80
CA ALA A 85 -14.97 -15.48 15.66
C ALA A 85 -14.68 -14.75 14.34
N ILE A 86 -14.04 -15.44 13.39
CA ILE A 86 -13.84 -14.93 12.03
C ILE A 86 -15.18 -15.02 11.28
N PHE A 87 -15.74 -13.87 10.91
CA PHE A 87 -16.93 -13.75 10.07
C PHE A 87 -16.59 -13.98 8.58
N ALA A 88 -15.46 -13.46 8.12
CA ALA A 88 -14.97 -13.69 6.76
C ALA A 88 -13.45 -13.50 6.62
N VAL A 89 -12.88 -14.15 5.60
CA VAL A 89 -11.49 -14.00 5.15
C VAL A 89 -11.51 -13.51 3.71
N CYS A 90 -10.84 -12.39 3.42
CA CYS A 90 -10.77 -11.80 2.07
C CYS A 90 -9.31 -11.72 1.62
N PRO A 91 -8.83 -12.62 0.74
CA PRO A 91 -7.44 -12.62 0.28
C PRO A 91 -7.10 -11.38 -0.55
N VAL A 92 -5.95 -10.76 -0.29
CA VAL A 92 -5.51 -9.52 -0.96
C VAL A 92 -4.83 -9.85 -2.30
N LYS A 93 -5.65 -10.28 -3.25
CA LYS A 93 -5.28 -10.49 -4.67
C LYS A 93 -5.50 -9.19 -5.46
N ASP A 94 -4.91 -9.07 -6.66
CA ASP A 94 -5.24 -7.97 -7.58
C ASP A 94 -6.76 -7.95 -7.87
N GLY A 95 -7.39 -6.78 -7.71
CA GLY A 95 -8.85 -6.61 -7.84
C GLY A 95 -9.68 -7.30 -6.76
N ALA A 96 -9.10 -7.66 -5.60
CA ALA A 96 -9.85 -8.15 -4.44
C ALA A 96 -10.35 -7.03 -3.50
N VAL A 97 -9.79 -5.83 -3.60
CA VAL A 97 -10.23 -4.63 -2.87
C VAL A 97 -10.41 -3.49 -3.87
N ASP A 98 -11.67 -3.13 -4.14
CA ASP A 98 -12.03 -1.93 -4.90
C ASP A 98 -12.34 -0.77 -3.92
N ARG A 99 -12.11 0.48 -4.33
CA ARG A 99 -12.54 1.67 -3.57
C ARG A 99 -13.73 2.34 -4.23
N CYS A 100 -14.66 2.88 -3.43
CA CYS A 100 -15.84 3.58 -3.96
C CYS A 100 -15.48 4.94 -4.57
N VAL A 101 -16.19 5.32 -5.64
CA VAL A 101 -15.91 6.56 -6.40
C VAL A 101 -16.41 7.83 -5.72
N ASP A 102 -17.39 7.69 -4.82
CA ASP A 102 -18.06 8.77 -4.10
C ASP A 102 -17.55 8.98 -2.66
N SER A 103 -16.79 8.03 -2.11
CA SER A 103 -16.40 8.01 -0.70
C SER A 103 -14.98 7.49 -0.48
N SER A 104 -14.23 8.17 0.39
CA SER A 104 -12.91 7.71 0.82
C SER A 104 -12.94 6.74 2.00
N ARG A 105 -14.13 6.46 2.58
CA ARG A 105 -14.29 5.55 3.73
C ARG A 105 -14.84 4.19 3.33
N TYR A 106 -15.25 4.02 2.07
CA TYR A 106 -16.04 2.87 1.60
C TYR A 106 -15.25 2.11 0.54
N PHE A 107 -15.18 0.80 0.71
CA PHE A 107 -14.44 -0.15 -0.13
C PHE A 107 -15.32 -1.37 -0.41
N VAL A 108 -15.02 -2.09 -1.48
CA VAL A 108 -15.66 -3.36 -1.80
C VAL A 108 -14.63 -4.47 -1.70
N LEU A 109 -14.92 -5.46 -0.85
CA LEU A 109 -14.07 -6.64 -0.64
C LEU A 109 -14.61 -7.82 -1.45
N ARG A 110 -13.72 -8.55 -2.09
CA ARG A 110 -13.98 -9.86 -2.71
C ARG A 110 -13.75 -10.95 -1.67
N VAL A 111 -14.82 -11.62 -1.24
CA VAL A 111 -14.77 -12.78 -0.35
C VAL A 111 -14.77 -14.06 -1.18
N GLU A 112 -13.87 -14.99 -0.92
CA GLU A 112 -13.82 -16.29 -1.60
C GLU A 112 -14.38 -17.40 -0.68
N ASN A 113 -15.38 -18.15 -1.15
CA ASN A 113 -15.91 -19.32 -0.46
C ASN A 113 -15.01 -20.55 -0.77
N ALA A 114 -15.03 -21.60 0.07
CA ALA A 114 -14.31 -22.87 -0.13
C ALA A 114 -14.38 -23.37 -1.60
N ASN A 115 -15.58 -23.35 -2.18
CA ASN A 115 -15.87 -23.74 -3.56
C ASN A 115 -15.27 -22.82 -4.67
N GLY A 116 -14.44 -21.83 -4.32
CA GLY A 116 -13.85 -20.82 -5.21
C GLY A 116 -14.84 -19.84 -5.86
N ARG A 117 -16.14 -19.94 -5.54
CA ARG A 117 -17.11 -18.88 -5.84
C ARG A 117 -16.78 -17.66 -5.00
N HIS A 118 -16.59 -16.53 -5.65
CA HIS A 118 -16.42 -15.25 -4.96
C HIS A 118 -17.75 -14.48 -4.89
N ILE A 119 -17.90 -13.69 -3.84
CA ILE A 119 -18.92 -12.65 -3.71
C ILE A 119 -18.24 -11.31 -3.42
N TYR A 120 -18.94 -10.21 -3.67
CA TYR A 120 -18.49 -8.88 -3.31
C TYR A 120 -19.36 -8.34 -2.17
N ILE A 121 -18.72 -7.81 -1.13
CA ILE A 121 -19.38 -7.15 0.01
C ILE A 121 -18.93 -5.68 0.06
N GLY A 122 -19.83 -4.80 0.48
CA GLY A 122 -19.51 -3.42 0.81
C GLY A 122 -18.90 -3.36 2.21
N MET A 123 -17.95 -2.47 2.42
CA MET A 123 -17.30 -2.25 3.71
C MET A 123 -17.09 -0.76 3.90
N ALA A 124 -17.42 -0.24 5.08
CA ALA A 124 -17.23 1.17 5.42
C ALA A 124 -16.62 1.34 6.81
N PHE A 125 -15.84 2.40 6.97
CA PHE A 125 -15.33 2.86 8.27
C PHE A 125 -16.05 4.11 8.75
N ASN A 126 -16.11 4.28 10.07
CA ASN A 126 -16.63 5.51 10.67
C ASN A 126 -15.68 6.69 10.43
N GLU A 127 -14.37 6.53 10.63
CA GLU A 127 -13.42 7.62 10.40
C GLU A 127 -12.69 7.56 9.06
N ARG A 128 -12.27 8.75 8.58
CA ARG A 128 -11.39 8.85 7.41
C ARG A 128 -9.96 8.36 7.72
N ASN A 129 -9.56 8.38 8.98
CA ASN A 129 -8.24 7.93 9.42
C ASN A 129 -8.15 6.40 9.34
N ASP A 130 -9.11 5.68 9.93
CA ASP A 130 -9.26 4.22 9.80
C ASP A 130 -9.19 3.76 8.33
N ALA A 131 -9.92 4.46 7.45
CA ALA A 131 -9.93 4.18 6.02
C ALA A 131 -8.60 4.44 5.31
N PHE A 132 -7.81 5.39 5.80
CA PHE A 132 -6.46 5.67 5.32
C PHE A 132 -5.49 4.59 5.82
N ASP A 133 -5.50 4.27 7.11
CA ASP A 133 -4.64 3.26 7.73
C ASP A 133 -4.88 1.87 7.11
N PHE A 134 -6.13 1.53 6.79
CA PHE A 134 -6.48 0.34 6.00
C PHE A 134 -5.84 0.36 4.60
N ASN A 135 -6.03 1.45 3.85
CA ASN A 135 -5.52 1.58 2.48
C ASN A 135 -3.98 1.52 2.44
N THR A 136 -3.30 2.25 3.33
CA THR A 136 -1.83 2.21 3.45
C THR A 136 -1.32 0.84 3.91
N SER A 137 -2.03 0.13 4.80
CA SER A 137 -1.67 -1.23 5.19
C SER A 137 -1.67 -2.22 4.01
N LEU A 138 -2.60 -2.06 3.07
CA LEU A 138 -2.65 -2.85 1.84
C LEU A 138 -1.54 -2.43 0.85
N GLU A 139 -1.28 -1.13 0.71
CA GLU A 139 -0.23 -0.60 -0.18
C GLU A 139 1.18 -1.00 0.29
N ASP A 140 1.48 -0.93 1.59
CA ASP A 140 2.76 -1.37 2.15
C ASP A 140 2.91 -2.90 2.08
N SER A 141 1.83 -3.66 2.31
CA SER A 141 1.84 -5.13 2.13
C SER A 141 2.15 -5.53 0.69
N ARG A 142 1.44 -4.92 -0.28
CA ARG A 142 1.69 -5.09 -1.71
C ARG A 142 3.15 -4.75 -2.06
N ARG A 143 3.64 -3.60 -1.60
CA ARG A 143 4.98 -3.10 -1.90
C ARG A 143 6.09 -3.97 -1.32
N GLU A 144 5.95 -4.46 -0.10
CA GLU A 144 6.91 -5.41 0.49
C GLU A 144 6.90 -6.74 -0.27
N ARG A 145 5.73 -7.25 -0.67
CA ARG A 145 5.61 -8.48 -1.47
C ARG A 145 6.21 -8.33 -2.88
N GLU A 146 5.98 -7.20 -3.55
CA GLU A 146 6.60 -6.87 -4.84
C GLU A 146 8.13 -6.76 -4.75
N ALA A 147 8.65 -6.19 -3.66
CA ALA A 147 10.09 -6.07 -3.39
C ALA A 147 10.76 -7.40 -2.96
N ALA A 148 10.02 -8.29 -2.28
CA ALA A 148 10.48 -9.64 -1.95
C ALA A 148 10.51 -10.55 -3.18
N ALA A 149 9.52 -10.43 -4.07
CA ALA A 149 9.46 -11.19 -5.34
C ALA A 149 10.50 -10.69 -6.37
N ASN A 150 10.78 -9.38 -6.39
CA ASN A 150 11.84 -8.78 -7.21
C ASN A 150 12.91 -8.17 -6.31
N PRO A 151 13.77 -8.97 -5.65
CA PRO A 151 14.85 -8.46 -4.83
C PRO A 151 15.78 -7.66 -5.73
N VAL A 152 15.76 -6.34 -5.58
CA VAL A 152 16.66 -5.44 -6.31
C VAL A 152 18.08 -5.87 -5.97
N GLN A 153 18.79 -6.42 -6.96
CA GLN A 153 20.22 -6.64 -6.84
C GLN A 153 20.89 -5.27 -6.77
N VAL A 154 21.05 -4.79 -5.53
CA VAL A 154 22.09 -3.83 -5.19
C VAL A 154 23.41 -4.46 -5.58
N ASP A 155 23.87 -4.11 -6.78
CA ASP A 155 25.22 -4.40 -7.25
C ASP A 155 26.18 -3.69 -6.30
N VAL A 156 26.60 -4.41 -5.25
CA VAL A 156 27.66 -4.00 -4.34
C VAL A 156 28.97 -4.14 -5.11
N GLY A 157 29.17 -3.21 -6.04
CA GLY A 157 30.30 -3.17 -6.95
C GLY A 157 31.61 -3.32 -6.18
N PRO A 158 32.58 -4.06 -6.75
CA PRO A 158 33.55 -4.87 -6.02
C PRO A 158 34.18 -4.12 -4.85
N SER A 159 34.07 -4.73 -3.66
CA SER A 159 34.53 -4.19 -2.37
C SER A 159 35.88 -3.51 -2.53
N LYS A 160 35.87 -2.17 -2.48
CA LYS A 160 37.09 -1.37 -2.63
C LYS A 160 37.93 -1.56 -1.39
N ASP A 161 38.99 -2.35 -1.53
CA ASP A 161 40.00 -2.51 -0.50
C ASP A 161 40.72 -1.16 -0.28
N TYR A 162 40.35 -0.48 0.80
CA TYR A 162 40.99 0.75 1.25
C TYR A 162 42.20 0.47 2.18
N SER A 163 42.65 -0.78 2.28
CA SER A 163 43.84 -1.13 3.06
C SER A 163 45.07 -0.40 2.55
N ILE A 164 45.73 0.29 3.47
CA ILE A 164 47.00 0.98 3.21
C ILE A 164 48.07 -0.09 3.00
N LYS A 165 48.58 -0.21 1.78
CA LYS A 165 49.69 -1.13 1.47
C LYS A 165 50.95 -0.66 2.19
N GLU A 166 51.73 -1.61 2.71
CA GLU A 166 52.89 -1.30 3.56
C GLU A 166 53.85 -0.31 2.87
N GLY A 167 54.17 0.77 3.59
CA GLY A 167 55.00 1.88 3.11
C GLY A 167 54.24 3.11 2.60
N GLN A 168 52.95 3.02 2.25
CA GLN A 168 52.18 4.17 1.75
C GLN A 168 51.70 5.08 2.90
N LYS A 169 52.16 6.33 2.96
CA LYS A 169 51.75 7.30 4.00
C LYS A 169 50.62 8.21 3.50
N ILE A 170 49.50 8.25 4.22
CA ILE A 170 48.42 9.22 3.98
C ILE A 170 48.78 10.55 4.65
N HIS A 171 48.94 11.61 3.86
CA HIS A 171 49.15 12.97 4.37
C HIS A 171 47.81 13.63 4.72
N ILE A 172 47.38 13.53 5.98
CA ILE A 172 46.17 14.20 6.49
C ILE A 172 46.54 15.58 7.03
N ASN A 173 46.09 16.65 6.37
CA ASN A 173 46.41 18.03 6.78
C ASN A 173 45.42 18.54 7.86
N VAL A 174 45.50 17.97 9.07
CA VAL A 174 44.55 18.25 10.16
C VAL A 174 44.81 19.63 10.78
N LYS A 175 43.97 20.62 10.47
CA LYS A 175 44.05 21.97 11.06
C LYS A 175 43.45 21.99 12.48
N VAL A 176 44.24 21.60 13.47
CA VAL A 176 43.87 21.66 14.90
C VAL A 176 44.23 23.02 15.51
N GLY A 177 43.31 23.60 16.29
CA GLY A 177 43.57 24.73 17.19
C GLY A 177 43.22 26.12 16.63
N GLY A 178 42.60 26.95 17.48
CA GLY A 178 42.29 28.36 17.17
C GLY A 178 40.88 28.78 17.58
N THR A 179 40.66 29.04 18.87
CA THR A 179 39.45 29.75 19.35
C THR A 179 39.51 31.23 19.00
N GLU A 180 38.43 31.82 18.46
CA GLU A 180 37.95 33.13 18.95
C GLU A 180 36.54 33.51 18.45
N LYS A 181 36.02 34.65 18.93
CA LYS A 181 34.60 35.04 18.85
C LYS A 181 34.30 36.07 17.74
N LYS A 182 33.21 35.82 17.01
CA LYS A 182 32.14 36.80 16.67
C LYS A 182 32.58 38.19 16.17
N SER A 183 32.44 38.43 14.87
CA SER A 183 32.09 39.76 14.33
C SER A 183 31.00 39.64 13.25
N LYS A 184 30.23 40.72 13.05
CA LYS A 184 29.04 40.81 12.16
C LYS A 184 29.07 42.17 11.46
N SER A 185 28.63 42.21 10.19
CA SER A 185 28.44 43.35 9.24
C SER A 185 29.12 43.01 7.91
N LYS A 186 28.43 43.07 6.75
CA LYS A 186 28.16 44.25 5.88
C LYS A 186 29.45 44.90 5.34
N ASP A 187 29.53 45.34 4.07
CA ASP A 187 28.52 45.51 3.00
C ASP A 187 29.16 45.18 1.61
N GLY A 188 28.52 45.37 0.43
CA GLY A 188 29.29 45.20 -0.84
C GLY A 188 28.64 45.02 -2.23
N LYS A 189 27.32 44.82 -2.36
CA LYS A 189 26.48 45.24 -3.53
C LYS A 189 26.99 45.12 -5.02
N LYS A 190 26.47 44.09 -5.73
CA LYS A 190 26.01 44.04 -7.17
C LYS A 190 26.93 43.65 -8.37
N LYS A 191 26.46 42.62 -9.10
CA LYS A 191 26.39 42.40 -10.59
C LYS A 191 27.71 42.23 -11.37
N LYS A 192 27.80 41.43 -12.45
CA LYS A 192 26.88 40.46 -13.10
C LYS A 192 27.27 39.02 -12.66
N ALA A 193 26.97 37.85 -13.27
CA ALA A 193 26.16 37.38 -14.42
C ALA A 193 25.60 35.97 -14.05
N ALA A 194 25.01 35.09 -14.88
CA ALA A 194 24.67 35.10 -16.31
C ALA A 194 23.29 34.41 -16.56
N GLY A 195 23.26 33.12 -16.96
CA GLY A 195 22.05 32.28 -17.08
C GLY A 195 22.36 30.78 -16.88
N GLY A 196 21.38 29.90 -16.74
CA GLY A 196 19.94 30.16 -16.80
C GLY A 196 19.05 29.01 -16.27
N PHE A 197 17.79 29.33 -15.98
CA PHE A 197 16.76 28.36 -15.57
C PHE A 197 15.96 27.87 -16.78
N LEU A 198 15.73 26.56 -16.87
CA LEU A 198 14.82 25.97 -17.84
C LEU A 198 13.36 26.23 -17.42
N LYS A 199 12.46 26.44 -18.39
CA LYS A 199 11.02 26.55 -18.20
C LYS A 199 10.28 25.32 -18.74
N PRO A 200 9.08 24.98 -18.23
CA PRO A 200 8.28 23.88 -18.76
C PRO A 200 7.91 24.07 -20.24
N ASN A 201 7.77 22.96 -20.95
CA ASN A 201 7.43 22.93 -22.37
C ASN A 201 5.92 22.71 -22.56
N THR A 202 5.18 23.76 -22.89
CA THR A 202 3.76 23.68 -23.31
C THR A 202 3.69 23.72 -24.83
N ARG A 203 3.22 22.64 -25.46
CA ARG A 203 3.16 22.50 -26.92
C ARG A 203 1.73 22.31 -27.42
N ASP A 204 1.46 22.92 -28.58
CA ASP A 204 0.28 22.78 -29.43
C ASP A 204 -1.08 23.25 -28.87
N THR A 205 -1.48 24.45 -29.30
CA THR A 205 -2.89 24.85 -29.47
C THR A 205 -2.99 25.83 -30.65
N PRO A 206 -3.42 25.37 -31.85
CA PRO A 206 -3.63 26.25 -32.99
C PRO A 206 -4.80 27.22 -32.80
N ARG A 207 -4.73 28.39 -33.44
CA ARG A 207 -5.69 29.48 -33.26
C ARG A 207 -7.05 29.19 -33.88
N ARG A 208 -8.12 29.60 -33.18
CA ARG A 208 -9.41 29.90 -33.80
C ARG A 208 -9.24 31.13 -34.71
N LEU A 209 -9.51 30.99 -36.00
CA LEU A 209 -9.83 32.12 -36.88
C LEU A 209 -11.32 32.43 -36.78
N SER A 210 -11.67 33.69 -36.94
CA SER A 210 -13.04 34.19 -37.03
C SER A 210 -13.05 35.35 -38.00
N ASP A 211 -13.89 35.30 -39.02
CA ASP A 211 -14.56 36.46 -39.61
C ASP A 211 -15.71 36.00 -40.51
N THR A 212 -16.77 36.82 -40.51
CA THR A 212 -17.97 36.83 -41.39
C THR A 212 -18.71 35.51 -41.60
#